data_AF-A0A8T3SDU4-F1
#
_entry.id   AF-A0A8T3SDU4-F1
#
_cell.length_a   1.000
_cell.length_b   1.000
_cell.length_c   1.000
_cell.angle_alpha   90.00
_cell.angle_beta   90.00
_cell.angle_gamma   90.00
#
_symmetry.space_group_name_H-M   'P 1'
#
loop_
_entity.id
_entity.type
_entity.pdbx_description
1 polymer ?
#
loop_
_entity_poly.entity_id
_entity_poly.type
_entity_poly.pdbx_seq_one_letter_code
_entity_poly.pdbx_strand_id
1 'polypeptide(L)'
;YEEHHVVDQVMAELEQTSVEDEVWAAKFTVMKENIEHHIEEEEGEMFPQARQVFDKEELRALGEQMAVRKEQALQDPSLASQSQ
;
A
#
# COMPACT_ATOMS: atom_id res chain seq x y z
N TYR A 1 7.79 2.88 4.70
CA TYR A 1 8.75 2.08 3.91
C TYR A 1 8.99 2.83 2.60
N GLU A 2 10.22 2.84 2.07
CA GLU A 2 10.53 3.60 0.85
C GLU A 2 9.72 3.10 -0.37
N GLU A 3 9.35 1.82 -0.39
CA GLU A 3 8.59 1.18 -1.47
C GLU A 3 7.21 1.79 -1.70
N HIS A 4 6.47 2.04 -0.62
CA HIS A 4 5.14 2.64 -0.76
C HIS A 4 5.19 4.04 -1.38
N HIS A 5 6.16 4.86 -0.98
CA HIS A 5 6.36 6.19 -1.56
C HIS A 5 6.75 6.12 -3.04
N VAL A 6 7.56 5.13 -3.41
CA VAL A 6 7.93 4.87 -4.81
C VAL A 6 6.68 4.50 -5.61
N VAL A 7 5.78 3.67 -5.10
CA VAL A 7 4.51 3.34 -5.78
C VAL A 7 3.66 4.58 -5.98
N ASP A 8 3.52 5.44 -4.96
CA ASP A 8 2.74 6.69 -5.07
C ASP A 8 3.30 7.61 -6.16
N GLN A 9 4.63 7.74 -6.24
CA GLN A 9 5.27 8.55 -7.27
C GLN A 9 5.04 7.96 -8.68
N VAL A 10 5.27 6.65 -8.85
CA VAL A 10 5.10 6.00 -10.16
C VAL A 10 3.62 6.03 -10.60
N MET A 11 2.68 5.90 -9.66
CA MET A 11 1.25 6.07 -9.93
C MET A 11 0.93 7.48 -10.44
N ALA A 12 1.41 8.53 -9.77
CA ALA A 12 1.21 9.91 -10.20
C ALA A 12 1.82 10.20 -11.59
N GLU A 13 2.93 9.53 -11.93
CA GLU A 13 3.53 9.61 -13.25
C GLU A 13 2.73 8.84 -14.31
N LEU A 14 2.19 7.67 -13.97
CA LEU A 14 1.34 6.87 -14.85
C LEU A 14 0.04 7.59 -15.22
N GLU A 15 -0.58 8.29 -14.26
CA GLU A 15 -1.78 9.11 -14.49
C GLU A 15 -1.58 10.23 -15.51
N GLN A 16 -0.35 10.71 -15.67
CA GLN A 16 0.03 11.76 -16.61
C GLN A 16 0.61 11.23 -17.93
N THR A 17 0.80 9.92 -18.05
CA THR A 17 1.40 9.30 -19.24
C THR A 17 0.31 8.61 -20.05
N SER A 18 0.29 8.80 -21.38
CA SER A 18 -0.67 8.09 -22.25
C SER A 18 -0.41 6.59 -22.20
N VAL A 19 -1.46 5.78 -22.13
CA VAL A 19 -1.37 4.30 -22.16
C VAL A 19 -0.82 3.77 -23.49
N GLU A 20 -0.85 4.58 -24.55
CA GLU A 20 -0.28 4.24 -25.86
C GLU A 20 1.24 4.51 -25.94
N ASP A 21 1.81 5.20 -24.94
CA ASP A 21 3.24 5.48 -24.86
C ASP A 21 4.00 4.24 -24.33
N GLU A 22 5.08 3.85 -24.99
CA GLU A 22 5.93 2.73 -24.56
C GLU A 22 6.50 2.93 -23.14
N VAL A 23 6.71 4.19 -22.74
CA VAL A 23 7.18 4.55 -21.39
C VAL A 23 6.14 4.20 -20.33
N TRP A 24 4.83 4.25 -20.66
CA TRP A 24 3.77 3.85 -19.74
C TRP A 24 3.90 2.38 -19.36
N ALA A 25 4.10 1.50 -20.34
CA ALA A 25 4.23 0.06 -20.12
C ALA A 25 5.43 -0.28 -19.21
N ALA A 26 6.55 0.42 -19.40
CA ALA A 26 7.73 0.27 -18.54
C ALA A 26 7.43 0.71 -17.10
N LYS A 27 6.82 1.88 -16.90
CA LYS A 27 6.45 2.39 -15.56
C LYS A 27 5.44 1.48 -14.85
N PHE A 28 4.46 0.97 -15.58
CA PHE A 28 3.46 0.05 -15.04
C PHE A 28 4.11 -1.25 -14.55
N THR A 29 5.08 -1.76 -15.31
CA THR A 29 5.84 -2.96 -14.91
C THR A 29 6.58 -2.73 -13.60
N VAL A 30 7.31 -1.61 -13.47
CA VAL A 30 8.04 -1.26 -12.25
C VAL A 30 7.10 -1.12 -11.05
N MET A 31 5.99 -0.41 -11.22
CA MET A 31 4.97 -0.26 -10.17
C MET A 31 4.42 -1.61 -9.73
N LYS A 32 4.08 -2.48 -10.69
CA LYS A 32 3.56 -3.82 -10.42
C LYS A 32 4.57 -4.65 -9.62
N GLU A 33 5.82 -4.72 -10.07
CA GLU A 33 6.87 -5.48 -9.40
C GLU A 33 7.10 -4.99 -7.97
N ASN A 34 7.06 -3.67 -7.75
CA ASN A 34 7.22 -3.11 -6.41
C ASN A 34 6.04 -3.46 -5.49
N ILE A 35 4.80 -3.40 -5.99
CA ILE A 35 3.61 -3.82 -5.23
C ILE A 35 3.66 -5.31 -4.90
N GLU A 36 4.00 -6.17 -5.87
CA GLU A 36 4.07 -7.61 -5.66
C GLU A 36 5.14 -7.96 -4.62
N HIS A 37 6.33 -7.36 -4.72
CA HIS A 37 7.39 -7.56 -3.73
C HIS A 37 6.97 -7.11 -2.33
N HIS A 38 6.35 -5.94 -2.23
CA HIS A 38 5.89 -5.40 -0.97
C HIS A 38 4.88 -6.32 -0.25
N ILE A 39 3.92 -6.85 -1.00
CA ILE A 39 2.92 -7.81 -0.47
C ILE A 39 3.62 -9.09 0.01
N GLU A 40 4.59 -9.60 -0.74
CA GLU A 40 5.35 -10.79 -0.34
C GLU A 40 6.11 -10.57 0.98
N GLU A 41 6.74 -9.41 1.17
CA GLU A 41 7.42 -9.07 2.43
C GLU A 41 6.42 -8.95 3.60
N GLU A 42 5.28 -8.27 3.37
CA GLU A 42 4.26 -8.12 4.41
C GLU A 42 3.69 -9.46 4.85
N GLU A 43 3.25 -10.29 3.91
CA GLU A 43 2.62 -11.59 4.20
C GLU A 43 3.61 -12.64 4.70
N GLY A 44 4.81 -12.64 4.12
CA GLY A 44 5.87 -13.62 4.36
C GLY A 44 6.69 -13.37 5.62
N GLU A 45 6.88 -12.10 6.00
CA GLU A 45 7.77 -11.74 7.10
C GLU A 45 7.08 -10.89 8.17
N MET A 46 6.50 -9.75 7.78
CA MET A 46 5.99 -8.75 8.74
C MET A 46 4.76 -9.25 9.51
N PHE A 47 3.76 -9.81 8.84
CA PHE A 47 2.56 -10.31 9.51
C PHE A 47 2.84 -11.53 10.41
N PRO A 48 3.71 -12.49 10.02
CA PRO A 48 4.20 -13.50 10.95
C PRO A 48 4.87 -12.92 12.20
N GLN A 49 5.71 -11.89 12.05
CA GLN A 49 6.35 -11.23 13.18
C GLN A 49 5.31 -10.52 14.07
N ALA A 50 4.36 -9.79 13.47
CA ALA A 50 3.28 -9.14 14.20
C ALA A 50 2.46 -10.14 15.03
N ARG A 51 2.17 -11.33 14.49
CA ARG A 51 1.47 -12.41 15.21
C ARG A 51 2.29 -13.01 16.37
N GLN A 52 3.59 -12.81 16.40
CA GLN A 52 4.45 -13.25 17.52
C GLN A 52 4.57 -12.18 18.61
N VAL A 53 4.46 -10.90 18.24
CA VAL A 53 4.64 -9.76 19.14
C VAL A 53 3.34 -9.36 19.83
N PHE A 54 2.22 -9.36 19.09
CA PHE A 54 0.92 -8.93 19.59
C PHE A 54 0.05 -10.12 19.98
N ASP A 55 -0.76 -9.95 21.02
CA ASP A 55 -1.80 -10.91 21.34
C ASP A 55 -3.03 -10.77 20.43
N LYS A 56 -3.97 -11.72 20.55
CA LYS A 56 -5.17 -11.76 19.71
C LYS A 56 -6.13 -10.61 19.98
N GLU A 57 -6.20 -10.10 21.21
CA GLU A 57 -7.08 -9.00 21.56
C GLU A 57 -6.51 -7.67 21.04
N GLU A 58 -5.20 -7.47 21.15
CA GLU A 58 -4.48 -6.33 20.57
C GLU A 58 -4.65 -6.28 19.04
N LEU A 59 -4.44 -7.40 18.35
CA LEU A 59 -4.64 -7.48 16.89
C LEU A 59 -6.09 -7.21 16.50
N ARG A 60 -7.06 -7.71 17.28
CA ARG A 60 -8.48 -7.43 17.02
C ARG A 60 -8.80 -5.94 17.18
N ALA A 61 -8.33 -5.33 18.26
CA ALA A 61 -8.55 -3.91 18.53
C ALA A 61 -7.87 -3.03 17.46
N LEU A 62 -6.68 -3.41 17.00
CA LEU A 62 -6.00 -2.72 15.90
C LEU A 62 -6.79 -2.85 14.58
N GLY A 63 -7.28 -4.06 14.27
CA GLY A 63 -8.11 -4.31 13.09
C GLY A 63 -9.39 -3.48 13.09
N GLU A 64 -10.07 -3.35 14.23
CA GLU A 64 -11.25 -2.49 14.39
C GLU A 64 -10.91 -1.00 14.14
N GLN A 65 -9.78 -0.51 14.66
CA GLN A 65 -9.31 0.86 14.40
C GLN A 65 -8.97 1.09 12.93
N MET A 66 -8.32 0.12 12.27
CA MET A 66 -7.99 0.19 10.85
C MET A 66 -9.25 0.20 9.97
N ALA A 67 -10.28 -0.58 10.32
CA ALA A 67 -11.55 -0.58 9.60
C ALA A 67 -12.23 0.80 9.66
N VAL A 68 -12.28 1.42 10.84
CA VAL A 68 -12.81 2.79 11.00
C VAL A 68 -12.01 3.80 10.19
N ARG A 69 -10.67 3.74 10.23
CA ARG A 69 -9.81 4.63 9.42
C ARG A 69 -10.04 4.43 7.92
N LYS A 70 -10.21 3.19 7.47
CA LYS A 70 -10.51 2.89 6.07
C LYS A 70 -11.83 3.51 5.65
N GLU A 71 -12.88 3.41 6.46
CA GLU A 71 -14.17 4.05 6.17
C GLU A 71 -14.02 5.58 6.07
N GLN A 72 -13.26 6.19 6.98
CA GLN A 72 -12.98 7.63 6.94
C GLN A 72 -12.22 8.04 5.67
N ALA A 73 -11.17 7.28 5.30
CA ALA A 73 -10.38 7.54 4.11
C ALA A 73 -11.17 7.35 2.80
N LEU A 74 -12.17 6.46 2.78
CA LEU A 74 -13.07 6.31 1.64
C LEU A 74 -14.06 7.49 1.50
N GLN A 75 -14.41 8.15 2.61
CA GLN A 75 -15.28 9.33 2.61
C GLN A 75 -14.52 10.61 2.29
N ASP A 76 -13.27 10.72 2.74
CA ASP A 76 -12.35 11.80 2.44
C ASP A 76 -11.01 11.22 1.94
N PRO A 77 -10.83 11.14 0.61
CA PRO A 77 -9.62 10.59 0.00
C PRO A 77 -8.33 11.32 0.40
N SER A 78 -8.40 12.57 0.89
CA SER A 78 -7.22 13.29 1.37
C SER A 78 -6.60 12.69 2.65
N LEU A 79 -7.34 11.83 3.35
CA LEU A 79 -6.87 11.07 4.51
C LEU A 79 -6.17 9.75 4.11
N ALA A 80 -6.43 9.25 2.90
CA ALA A 80 -5.77 8.06 2.37
C ALA A 80 -4.28 8.32 2.09
N SER A 81 -3.94 9.49 1.55
CA SER A 81 -2.54 9.85 1.23
C SER A 81 -1.70 10.27 2.44
N GLN A 82 -2.28 10.38 3.63
CA GLN A 82 -1.57 10.68 4.89
C GLN A 82 -1.26 9.42 5.70
N SER A 83 -1.74 8.25 5.24
CA SER A 83 -1.68 6.99 5.98
C SER A 83 -0.51 6.13 5.51
N GLN A 84 0.71 6.66 5.60
CA GLN A 84 1.97 5.91 5.60
C GLN A 84 3.03 6.61 6.44
#